data_AF-A0A358NHG7-F1
#
_entry.id   AF-A0A358NHG7-F1
#
_cell.length_a   1.000
_cell.length_b   1.000
_cell.length_c   1.000
_cell.angle_alpha   90.00
_cell.angle_beta   90.00
_cell.angle_gamma   90.00
#
_symmetry.space_group_name_H-M   'P 1'
#
loop_
_entity.id
_entity.type
_entity.pdbx_description
1 polymer ?
#
loop_
_entity_poly.entity_id
_entity_poly.type
_entity_poly.pdbx_seq_one_letter_code
_entity_poly.pdbx_strand_id
1 'polypeptide(L)'
;MEKNKRKAVYIAALITGLLLGIFGVFLSIFTDGTMYERMITILVVLIIYGLAGIILGIWKSEKPLLSMPWLNLPGVIVLLFYMYKEFNALYIIYMFLILTVSYFGLKTGKSFKKNKK
;
A
#
# COMPACT_ATOMS: atom_id res chain seq x y z
N MET A 1 -11.84 23.23 -10.63
CA MET A 1 -11.00 22.87 -9.46
C MET A 1 -11.00 21.37 -9.12
N GLU A 2 -12.10 20.64 -9.28
CA GLU A 2 -12.18 19.20 -8.94
C GLU A 2 -11.18 18.29 -9.68
N LYS A 3 -10.99 18.50 -10.99
CA LYS A 3 -10.10 17.67 -11.82
C LYS A 3 -8.64 17.72 -11.34
N ASN A 4 -8.16 18.89 -10.93
CA ASN A 4 -6.79 19.07 -10.43
C ASN A 4 -6.60 18.39 -9.07
N LYS A 5 -7.61 18.46 -8.20
CA LYS A 5 -7.61 17.77 -6.89
C LYS A 5 -7.59 16.25 -7.06
N ARG A 6 -8.33 15.71 -8.04
CA ARG A 6 -8.31 14.27 -8.37
C ARG A 6 -6.95 13.81 -8.89
N LYS A 7 -6.32 14.57 -9.79
CA LYS A 7 -4.96 14.29 -10.29
C LYS A 7 -3.94 14.28 -9.16
N ALA A 8 -3.98 15.26 -8.26
CA ALA A 8 -3.08 15.33 -7.12
C ALA A 8 -3.15 14.07 -6.23
N VAL A 9 -4.34 13.52 -5.98
CA VAL A 9 -4.48 12.29 -5.19
C VAL A 9 -3.86 11.08 -5.89
N TYR A 10 -4.01 10.94 -7.21
CA TYR A 10 -3.39 9.83 -7.93
C TYR A 10 -1.87 9.94 -7.95
N ILE A 11 -1.35 11.15 -8.15
CA ILE A 11 0.09 11.42 -8.11
C ILE A 11 0.63 11.11 -6.71
N ALA A 12 -0.05 11.58 -5.66
CA ALA A 12 0.31 11.27 -4.28
C ALA A 12 0.27 9.75 -4.02
N ALA A 13 -0.78 9.06 -4.44
CA ALA A 13 -0.89 7.60 -4.29
C ALA A 13 0.25 6.87 -5.02
N LEU A 14 0.62 7.29 -6.23
CA LEU A 14 1.74 6.71 -6.97
C LEU A 14 3.07 6.97 -6.28
N ILE A 15 3.35 8.20 -5.86
CA ILE A 15 4.60 8.55 -5.16
C ILE A 15 4.70 7.76 -3.84
N THR A 16 3.63 7.75 -3.04
CA THR A 16 3.57 6.95 -1.82
C THR A 16 3.76 5.47 -2.13
N GLY A 17 3.10 4.94 -3.17
CA GLY A 17 3.27 3.55 -3.59
C GLY A 17 4.70 3.23 -3.97
N LEU A 18 5.39 4.11 -4.72
CA LEU A 18 6.80 3.95 -5.08
C LEU A 18 7.70 3.93 -3.83
N LEU A 19 7.49 4.86 -2.90
CA LEU A 19 8.23 4.91 -1.65
C LEU A 19 8.00 3.63 -0.83
N LEU A 20 6.76 3.17 -0.70
CA LEU A 20 6.45 1.94 0.03
C LEU A 20 6.93 0.69 -0.70
N GLY A 21 6.96 0.69 -2.03
CA GLY A 21 7.51 -0.41 -2.82
C GLY A 21 9.02 -0.55 -2.64
N ILE A 22 9.75 0.57 -2.74
CA ILE A 22 11.22 0.58 -2.67
C ILE A 22 11.72 0.52 -1.21
N PHE A 23 11.23 1.38 -0.33
CA PHE A 23 11.72 1.46 1.04
C PHE A 23 10.98 0.52 2.01
N GLY A 24 9.75 0.14 1.68
CA GLY A 24 9.01 -0.82 2.50
C GLY A 24 9.22 -2.24 2.02
N VAL A 25 8.59 -2.59 0.89
CA VAL A 25 8.48 -3.96 0.41
C VAL A 25 9.85 -4.52 -0.01
N PHE A 26 10.60 -3.82 -0.85
CA PHE A 26 11.92 -4.29 -1.28
C PHE A 26 12.87 -4.47 -0.10
N LEU A 27 13.03 -3.46 0.78
CA LEU A 27 13.87 -3.61 1.98
C LEU A 27 13.40 -4.74 2.92
N SER A 28 12.09 -4.98 3.02
CA SER A 28 11.56 -6.07 3.85
C SER A 28 11.89 -7.46 3.33
N ILE A 29 12.21 -7.61 2.04
CA ILE A 29 12.64 -8.89 1.46
C ILE A 29 14.15 -9.12 1.67
N PHE A 30 14.91 -8.03 1.74
CA PHE A 30 16.37 -7.99 1.83
C PHE A 30 16.93 -7.88 3.24
N THR A 31 16.09 -7.91 4.26
CA THR A 31 16.60 -8.06 5.63
C THR A 31 17.34 -9.40 5.73
N ASP A 32 18.66 -9.30 5.92
CA ASP A 32 19.61 -10.40 6.21
C ASP A 32 19.37 -11.04 7.60
N GLY A 33 18.39 -10.51 8.33
CA GLY A 33 17.98 -10.98 9.64
C GLY A 33 17.27 -12.33 9.63
N THR A 34 16.95 -12.82 10.82
CA THR A 34 16.16 -14.04 11.00
C THR A 34 14.77 -13.92 10.37
N MET A 35 14.11 -15.06 10.11
CA MET A 35 12.71 -15.07 9.65
C MET A 35 11.79 -14.23 10.53
N TYR A 36 12.04 -14.21 11.84
CA TYR A 36 11.31 -13.40 12.81
C TYR A 36 11.45 -11.89 12.55
N GLU A 37 12.67 -11.39 12.33
CA GLU A 37 12.92 -9.99 12.00
C GLU A 37 12.23 -9.59 10.69
N ARG A 38 12.28 -10.47 9.68
CA ARG A 38 11.57 -10.27 8.41
C ARG A 38 10.06 -10.12 8.61
N MET A 39 9.46 -10.94 9.46
CA MET A 39 8.02 -10.85 9.79
C MET A 39 7.68 -9.54 10.47
N ILE A 40 8.53 -9.06 11.37
CA ILE A 40 8.35 -7.74 12.00
C ILE A 40 8.43 -6.63 10.96
N THR A 41 9.43 -6.65 10.06
CA THR A 41 9.56 -5.63 9.01
C THR A 41 8.32 -5.61 8.11
N ILE A 42 7.85 -6.77 7.69
CA ILE A 42 6.63 -6.90 6.87
C ILE A 42 5.41 -6.35 7.60
N LEU A 43 5.25 -6.66 8.90
CA LEU A 43 4.15 -6.13 9.70
C LEU A 43 4.17 -4.60 9.77
N VAL A 44 5.35 -4.01 9.99
CA VAL A 44 5.54 -2.54 9.99
C VAL A 44 5.14 -1.95 8.64
N VAL A 45 5.58 -2.54 7.53
CA VAL A 45 5.22 -2.07 6.18
C VAL A 45 3.71 -2.15 5.96
N LEU A 46 3.05 -3.23 6.39
CA LEU A 46 1.59 -3.38 6.29
C LEU A 46 0.84 -2.30 7.07
N ILE A 47 1.29 -1.97 8.28
CA ILE A 47 0.71 -0.87 9.08
C ILE A 47 0.81 0.44 8.29
N ILE A 48 1.97 0.73 7.69
CA ILE A 48 2.17 1.96 6.90
C ILE A 48 1.25 1.97 5.66
N TYR A 49 1.08 0.86 4.95
CA TYR A 49 0.11 0.74 3.85
C TYR A 49 -1.32 1.03 4.32
N GLY A 50 -1.71 0.53 5.48
CA GLY A 50 -3.02 0.79 6.08
C GLY A 50 -3.23 2.27 6.37
N LEU A 51 -2.25 2.92 7.02
CA LEU A 51 -2.28 4.35 7.32
C LEU A 51 -2.32 5.21 6.05
N ALA A 52 -1.50 4.88 5.05
CA ALA A 52 -1.53 5.55 3.75
C ALA A 52 -2.90 5.41 3.07
N GLY A 53 -3.51 4.23 3.14
CA GLY A 53 -4.88 3.99 2.69
C GLY A 53 -5.89 4.90 3.39
N ILE A 54 -5.81 5.03 4.72
CA ILE A 54 -6.69 5.93 5.50
C ILE A 54 -6.54 7.37 5.03
N ILE A 55 -5.31 7.88 4.92
CA ILE A 55 -5.04 9.26 4.50
C ILE A 55 -5.62 9.52 3.10
N LEU A 56 -5.39 8.62 2.14
CA LEU A 56 -5.93 8.73 0.79
C LEU A 56 -7.46 8.64 0.76
N GLY A 57 -8.06 7.79 1.60
CA GLY A 57 -9.50 7.66 1.75
C GLY A 57 -10.16 8.93 2.28
N ILE A 58 -9.51 9.62 3.23
CA ILE A 58 -9.93 10.93 3.71
C ILE A 58 -9.77 11.97 2.60
N TRP A 59 -8.70 11.93 1.81
CA TRP A 59 -8.49 12.94 0.77
C TRP A 59 -9.56 12.84 -0.34
N LYS A 60 -9.94 11.62 -0.77
CA LYS A 60 -10.81 11.39 -1.94
C LYS A 60 -12.16 10.76 -1.58
N SER A 61 -13.23 11.56 -1.66
CA SER A 61 -14.56 11.18 -1.15
C SER A 61 -15.39 10.29 -2.10
N GLU A 62 -15.22 10.43 -3.42
CA GLU A 62 -16.16 9.82 -4.38
C GLU A 62 -15.80 8.36 -4.69
N LYS A 63 -14.56 8.13 -5.13
CA LYS A 63 -14.07 6.80 -5.58
C LYS A 63 -12.62 6.56 -5.12
N PRO A 64 -12.36 6.39 -3.81
CA PRO A 64 -11.01 6.15 -3.29
C PRO A 64 -10.40 4.82 -3.76
N LEU A 65 -11.24 3.85 -4.13
CA LEU A 65 -10.82 2.59 -4.74
C LEU A 65 -10.03 2.79 -6.04
N LEU A 66 -10.30 3.85 -6.81
CA LEU A 66 -9.54 4.12 -8.03
C LEU A 66 -8.07 4.52 -7.77
N SER A 67 -7.75 5.01 -6.56
CA SER A 67 -6.37 5.30 -6.16
C SER A 67 -5.63 4.07 -5.62
N MET A 68 -6.36 3.00 -5.31
CA MET A 68 -5.81 1.78 -4.71
C MET A 68 -4.75 1.10 -5.59
N PRO A 69 -4.92 0.96 -6.92
CA PRO A 69 -3.89 0.35 -7.75
C PRO A 69 -2.58 1.14 -7.69
N TRP A 70 -2.63 2.46 -7.72
CA TRP A 70 -1.44 3.33 -7.72
C TRP A 70 -0.64 3.23 -6.42
N LEU A 71 -1.32 3.02 -5.29
CA LEU A 71 -0.65 2.79 -4.01
C LEU A 71 0.02 1.41 -3.95
N ASN A 72 -0.65 0.37 -4.46
CA ASN A 72 -0.22 -1.02 -4.25
C ASN A 72 0.66 -1.58 -5.36
N LEU A 73 0.51 -1.11 -6.60
CA LEU A 73 1.19 -1.62 -7.79
C LEU A 73 2.71 -1.72 -7.59
N PRO A 74 3.42 -0.68 -7.12
CA PRO A 74 4.87 -0.76 -6.98
C PRO A 74 5.32 -1.87 -6.03
N GLY A 75 4.68 -2.02 -4.87
CA GLY A 75 4.99 -3.10 -3.92
C GLY A 75 4.66 -4.49 -4.46
N VAL A 76 3.53 -4.64 -5.15
CA VAL A 76 3.15 -5.90 -5.80
C VAL A 76 4.12 -6.28 -6.92
N ILE A 77 4.55 -5.30 -7.74
CA ILE A 77 5.54 -5.53 -8.81
C ILE A 77 6.87 -6.02 -8.22
N VAL A 78 7.34 -5.41 -7.13
CA VAL A 78 8.55 -5.87 -6.43
C VAL A 78 8.41 -7.34 -6.01
N LEU A 79 7.29 -7.72 -5.37
CA LEU A 79 7.06 -9.09 -4.92
C LEU A 79 6.98 -10.09 -6.09
N LEU A 80 6.31 -9.71 -7.18
CA LEU A 80 6.24 -10.55 -8.40
C LEU A 80 7.61 -10.76 -9.03
N PHE A 81 8.42 -9.70 -9.12
CA PHE A 81 9.78 -9.79 -9.65
C PHE A 81 10.65 -10.74 -8.83
N TYR A 82 10.56 -10.65 -7.50
CA TYR A 82 11.27 -11.58 -6.60
C TYR A 82 10.78 -13.01 -6.71
N MET A 83 9.45 -13.20 -6.77
CA MET A 83 8.85 -14.52 -6.90
C MET A 83 9.20 -15.22 -8.21
N TYR A 84 9.41 -14.45 -9.29
CA TYR A 84 9.89 -14.99 -10.57
C TYR A 84 11.31 -15.56 -10.47
N LYS A 85 12.18 -14.91 -9.69
CA LYS A 85 13.56 -15.36 -9.47
C LYS A 85 13.61 -16.55 -8.51
N GLU A 86 12.90 -16.45 -7.39
CA GLU A 86 12.87 -17.45 -6.32
C GLU A 86 11.45 -17.56 -5.75
N PHE A 87 10.80 -18.69 -6.03
CA PHE A 87 9.41 -18.90 -5.59
C PHE A 87 9.34 -18.99 -4.06
N ASN A 88 8.52 -18.11 -3.47
CA ASN A 88 8.24 -18.12 -2.04
C ASN A 88 6.76 -17.80 -1.78
N ALA A 89 6.04 -18.75 -1.18
CA ALA A 89 4.62 -18.60 -0.87
C ALA A 89 4.32 -17.41 0.05
N LEU A 90 5.30 -16.97 0.86
CA LEU A 90 5.16 -15.80 1.70
C LEU A 90 4.92 -14.52 0.90
N TYR A 91 5.50 -14.40 -0.29
CA TYR A 91 5.32 -13.23 -1.15
C TYR A 91 3.89 -13.14 -1.68
N ILE A 92 3.25 -14.29 -1.92
CA ILE A 92 1.83 -14.37 -2.29
C ILE A 92 0.97 -13.85 -1.15
N ILE A 93 1.20 -14.35 0.07
CA ILE A 93 0.46 -13.91 1.26
C ILE A 93 0.67 -12.40 1.47
N TYR A 94 1.89 -11.91 1.30
CA TYR A 94 2.22 -10.50 1.46
C TYR A 94 1.51 -9.61 0.43
N MET A 95 1.44 -10.02 -0.84
CA MET A 95 0.66 -9.33 -1.86
C MET A 95 -0.82 -9.20 -1.46
N PHE A 96 -1.43 -10.29 -1.00
CA PHE A 96 -2.82 -10.27 -0.53
C PHE A 96 -3.00 -9.35 0.68
N LEU A 97 -2.07 -9.36 1.63
CA LEU A 97 -2.12 -8.48 2.80
C LEU A 97 -2.00 -7.01 2.41
N ILE A 98 -1.10 -6.63 1.50
CA ILE A 98 -0.97 -5.24 1.01
C ILE A 98 -2.30 -4.76 0.42
N LEU A 99 -2.93 -5.57 -0.44
CA LEU A 99 -4.21 -5.24 -1.04
C LEU A 99 -5.33 -5.13 0.00
N THR A 100 -5.39 -6.08 0.94
CA THR A 100 -6.46 -6.14 1.93
C THR A 100 -6.36 -5.00 2.94
N VAL A 101 -5.16 -4.74 3.47
CA VAL A 101 -4.92 -3.70 4.48
C VAL A 101 -5.13 -2.31 3.86
N SER A 102 -4.63 -2.06 2.65
CA SER A 102 -4.87 -0.79 1.95
C SER A 102 -6.35 -0.58 1.61
N TYR A 103 -7.08 -1.63 1.22
CA TYR A 103 -8.53 -1.58 0.98
C TYR A 103 -9.29 -1.16 2.24
N PHE A 104 -9.02 -1.82 3.37
CA PHE A 104 -9.64 -1.46 4.64
C PHE A 104 -9.26 -0.04 5.07
N GLY A 105 -8.00 0.35 4.91
CA GLY A 105 -7.54 1.71 5.16
C GLY A 105 -8.34 2.75 4.36
N LEU A 106 -8.46 2.56 3.04
CA LEU A 106 -9.23 3.44 2.15
C LEU A 106 -10.72 3.52 2.55
N LYS A 107 -11.33 2.38 2.87
CA LYS A 107 -12.73 2.31 3.31
C LYS A 107 -12.94 3.07 4.61
N THR A 108 -12.06 2.85 5.59
CA THR A 108 -12.05 3.55 6.88
C THR A 108 -11.89 5.05 6.67
N GLY A 109 -10.89 5.50 5.92
CA GLY A 109 -10.66 6.92 5.65
C GLY A 109 -11.84 7.62 4.98
N LYS A 110 -12.49 6.95 4.02
CA LYS A 110 -13.73 7.45 3.39
C LYS A 110 -14.85 7.64 4.41
N SER A 111 -15.03 6.67 5.32
CA SER A 111 -16.07 6.73 6.37
C SER A 111 -15.83 7.90 7.32
N PHE A 112 -14.58 8.13 7.74
CA PHE A 112 -14.22 9.27 8.60
C PHE A 112 -14.58 10.62 7.98
N LYS A 113 -14.37 10.79 6.67
CA LYS A 113 -14.76 12.03 5.98
C LYS A 113 -16.26 12.20 5.84
N LYS A 114 -17.00 11.11 5.61
CA LYS A 114 -18.47 11.15 5.51
C LYS A 114 -19.11 11.60 6.83
N ASN A 115 -18.60 11.11 7.97
CA ASN A 115 -19.15 11.42 9.29
C ASN A 115 -18.79 12.83 9.79
N LYS A 116 -17.82 13.51 9.16
CA LYS A 116 -17.46 14.92 9.45
C LYS A 116 -18.23 15.95 8.60
N LYS A 117 -19.03 15.50 7.64
CA LYS A 117 -19.95 16.35 6.88
C LYS A 117 -21.34 16.27 7.50
#